data_AF-A0A542XU15-F1
#
_entry.id   AF-A0A542XU15-F1
#
_cell.length_a   1.000
_cell.length_b   1.000
_cell.length_c   1.000
_cell.angle_alpha   90.00
_cell.angle_beta   90.00
_cell.angle_gamma   90.00
#
_symmetry.space_group_name_H-M   'P 1'
#
loop_
_entity.id
_entity.type
_entity.pdbx_description
1 polymer ?
#
loop_
_entity_poly.entity_id
_entity_poly.type
_entity_poly.pdbx_seq_one_letter_code
_entity_poly.pdbx_strand_id
1 'polypeptide(L)'
;MSKGYGKAAYKPVGILLGFAAGAAAGAIFEQVWKVAGAGEAPNATDEDRGWGEILAAAALQGAIFAVVRAAVDRGGAVGLRRLTGNWPK
;
A
#
# COMPACT_ATOMS: atom_id res chain seq x y z
N MET A 1 37.80 -6.69 4.89
CA MET A 1 37.24 -5.36 4.55
C MET A 1 36.39 -5.49 3.30
N SER A 2 35.06 -5.48 3.41
CA SER A 2 34.16 -5.27 2.27
C SER A 2 33.07 -4.31 2.72
N LYS A 3 33.01 -3.17 2.06
CA LYS A 3 32.36 -1.95 2.52
C LYS A 3 30.86 -1.99 2.21
N GLY A 4 30.05 -1.72 3.22
CA GLY A 4 28.58 -1.65 3.18
C GLY A 4 28.01 -0.43 2.45
N TYR A 5 28.43 -0.16 1.20
CA TYR A 5 27.91 0.96 0.40
C TYR A 5 26.67 0.62 -0.43
N GLY A 6 26.26 -0.65 -0.50
CA GLY A 6 25.05 -1.08 -1.22
C GLY A 6 23.72 -0.90 -0.47
N LYS A 7 23.74 -0.69 0.85
CA LYS A 7 22.51 -0.64 1.70
C LYS A 7 21.93 0.76 1.88
N ALA A 8 22.69 1.82 1.62
CA ALA A 8 22.25 3.20 1.87
C ALA A 8 21.44 3.81 0.71
N ALA A 9 21.75 3.44 -0.54
CA ALA A 9 21.05 3.95 -1.72
C ALA A 9 19.67 3.29 -1.96
N TYR A 10 19.44 2.07 -1.45
CA TYR A 10 18.17 1.35 -1.63
C TYR A 10 17.07 1.78 -0.66
N LYS A 11 17.44 2.33 0.51
CA LYS A 11 16.48 2.82 1.52
C LYS A 11 15.58 3.97 1.03
N PRO A 12 16.09 5.05 0.42
CA PRO A 12 15.25 6.18 0.01
C PRO A 12 14.29 5.80 -1.13
N VAL A 13 14.70 4.95 -2.07
CA VAL A 13 13.82 4.49 -3.15
C VAL A 13 12.68 3.63 -2.61
N GLY A 14 12.97 2.72 -1.67
CA GLY A 14 11.94 1.93 -1.01
C GLY A 14 10.94 2.78 -0.21
N ILE A 15 11.41 3.86 0.43
CA ILE A 15 10.55 4.80 1.15
C ILE A 15 9.67 5.59 0.18
N LEU A 16 10.23 6.13 -0.90
CA LEU A 16 9.47 6.88 -1.92
C LEU A 16 8.43 5.99 -2.61
N LEU A 17 8.79 4.77 -2.97
CA LEU A 17 7.85 3.77 -3.50
C LEU A 17 6.77 3.41 -2.48
N GLY A 18 7.13 3.31 -1.20
CA GLY A 18 6.18 3.10 -0.10
C GLY A 18 5.15 4.22 0.01
N PHE A 19 5.60 5.49 -0.06
CA PHE A 19 4.70 6.64 -0.07
C PHE A 19 3.81 6.68 -1.31
N ALA A 20 4.36 6.43 -2.49
CA ALA A 20 3.58 6.38 -3.73
C ALA A 20 2.53 5.25 -3.70
N ALA A 21 2.90 4.07 -3.18
CA ALA A 21 1.98 2.95 -3.00
C ALA A 21 0.88 3.28 -1.96
N GLY A 22 1.23 3.95 -0.87
CA GLY A 22 0.27 4.40 0.14
C GLY A 22 -0.74 5.42 -0.42
N ALA A 23 -0.26 6.41 -1.18
CA ALA A 23 -1.13 7.39 -1.85
C ALA A 23 -2.06 6.73 -2.87
N ALA A 24 -1.53 5.80 -3.67
CA ALA A 24 -2.35 5.04 -4.62
C ALA A 24 -3.41 4.18 -3.91
N ALA A 25 -3.04 3.51 -2.81
CA ALA A 25 -3.99 2.72 -2.02
C ALA A 25 -5.10 3.58 -1.42
N GLY A 26 -4.78 4.78 -0.92
CA GLY A 26 -5.76 5.74 -0.42
C GLY A 26 -6.76 6.19 -1.50
N ALA A 27 -6.26 6.56 -2.68
CA ALA A 27 -7.11 6.96 -3.81
C ALA A 27 -8.03 5.83 -4.29
N ILE A 28 -7.53 4.58 -4.34
CA ILE A 28 -8.34 3.41 -4.68
C ILE A 28 -9.42 3.17 -3.63
N PHE A 29 -9.08 3.28 -2.35
CA PHE A 29 -10.03 3.14 -1.26
C PHE A 29 -11.18 4.15 -1.35
N GLU A 30 -10.87 5.44 -1.52
CA GLU A 30 -11.90 6.48 -1.70
C GLU A 30 -12.83 6.17 -2.87
N GLN A 31 -12.27 5.74 -4.01
CA GLN A 31 -13.05 5.42 -5.20
C GLN A 31 -13.98 4.22 -4.97
N VAL A 32 -13.46 3.15 -4.34
CA VAL A 32 -14.25 1.95 -4.03
C VAL A 32 -15.37 2.30 -3.05
N TRP A 33 -15.08 3.12 -2.03
CA TRP A 33 -16.07 3.54 -1.05
C TRP A 33 -17.19 4.40 -1.66
N LYS A 34 -16.81 5.36 -2.53
CA LYS A 34 -17.75 6.20 -3.28
C LYS A 34 -18.69 5.36 -4.15
N VAL A 35 -18.15 4.35 -4.86
CA VAL A 35 -18.94 3.43 -5.70
C VAL A 35 -19.84 2.51 -4.86
N ALA A 36 -19.44 2.15 -3.64
CA ALA A 36 -20.27 1.39 -2.70
C ALA A 36 -21.50 2.17 -2.19
N GLY A 37 -21.67 3.43 -2.57
CA GLY A 37 -22.85 4.24 -2.24
C GLY A 37 -22.84 4.79 -0.81
N ALA A 38 -21.72 4.67 -0.10
CA ALA A 38 -21.59 5.09 1.30
C ALA A 38 -21.11 6.54 1.49
N GLY A 39 -21.03 7.32 0.40
CA GLY A 39 -20.63 8.73 0.43
C GLY A 39 -19.12 8.91 0.67
N GLU A 40 -18.76 9.88 1.50
CA GLU A 40 -17.38 10.07 1.95
C GLU A 40 -16.96 8.90 2.86
N ALA A 41 -15.71 8.44 2.72
CA ALA A 41 -15.20 7.37 3.59
C ALA A 41 -15.18 7.84 5.05
N PRO A 42 -15.73 7.06 5.99
CA PRO A 42 -15.76 7.46 7.39
C PRO A 42 -14.34 7.50 7.94
N ASN A 43 -14.03 8.57 8.66
CA ASN A 43 -12.78 8.64 9.41
C ASN A 43 -12.92 7.80 10.69
N ALA A 44 -11.80 7.22 11.13
CA ALA A 44 -11.76 6.42 12.36
C ALA A 44 -12.18 7.20 13.62
N THR A 45 -12.23 8.53 13.52
CA THR A 45 -12.59 9.46 14.60
C THR A 45 -13.92 10.16 14.37
N ASP A 46 -14.72 9.73 13.38
CA ASP A 46 -16.04 10.34 13.14
C ASP A 46 -17.01 10.00 14.28
N GLU A 47 -17.43 11.02 15.01
CA GLU A 47 -18.33 10.91 16.18
C GLU A 47 -19.76 10.50 15.79
N ASP A 48 -20.21 10.92 14.62
CA ASP A 48 -21.57 10.67 14.11
C ASP A 48 -21.74 9.28 13.48
N ARG A 49 -20.66 8.49 13.38
CA ARG A 49 -20.63 7.19 12.69
C ARG A 49 -20.56 6.04 13.68
N GLY A 50 -21.38 5.02 13.44
CA GLY A 50 -21.41 3.84 14.30
C GLY A 50 -20.16 2.98 14.15
N TRP A 51 -19.80 2.26 15.22
CA TRP A 51 -18.67 1.31 15.26
C TRP A 51 -18.66 0.32 14.09
N GLY A 52 -19.84 -0.19 13.68
CA GLY A 52 -19.93 -1.14 12.56
C GLY A 52 -19.48 -0.55 11.22
N GLU A 53 -19.82 0.72 10.96
CA GLU A 53 -19.45 1.40 9.72
C GLU A 53 -17.95 1.74 9.70
N ILE A 54 -17.42 2.22 10.84
CA ILE A 54 -15.99 2.51 11.00
C ILE A 54 -15.15 1.23 10.83
N LEU A 55 -15.55 0.13 11.47
CA LEU A 55 -14.81 -1.14 11.37
C LEU A 55 -14.89 -1.75 9.96
N ALA A 56 -16.04 -1.65 9.28
CA ALA A 56 -16.19 -2.09 7.90
C ALA A 56 -15.30 -1.27 6.94
N ALA A 57 -15.25 0.04 7.11
CA ALA A 57 -14.37 0.92 6.34
C ALA A 57 -12.89 0.60 6.57
N ALA A 58 -12.48 0.44 7.83
CA ALA A 58 -11.11 0.06 8.18
C ALA A 58 -10.72 -1.30 7.59
N ALA A 59 -11.62 -2.29 7.62
CA ALA A 59 -11.40 -3.60 7.03
C ALA A 59 -11.21 -3.50 5.50
N LEU A 60 -12.06 -2.72 4.82
CA LEU A 60 -11.93 -2.51 3.37
C LEU A 60 -10.62 -1.80 3.00
N GLN A 61 -10.27 -0.75 3.73
CA GLN A 61 -9.02 -0.03 3.55
C GLN A 61 -7.81 -0.97 3.75
N GLY A 62 -7.84 -1.79 4.80
CA GLY A 62 -6.82 -2.80 5.05
C GLY A 62 -6.70 -3.83 3.91
N ALA A 63 -7.83 -4.29 3.37
CA ALA A 63 -7.85 -5.22 2.24
C ALA A 63 -7.24 -4.61 0.97
N ILE A 64 -7.61 -3.36 0.64
CA ILE A 64 -7.07 -2.64 -0.51
C ILE A 64 -5.56 -2.43 -0.36
N PHE A 65 -5.12 -2.00 0.84
CA PHE A 65 -3.70 -1.85 1.13
C PHE A 65 -2.92 -3.16 0.97
N ALA A 66 -3.45 -4.27 1.48
CA ALA A 66 -2.83 -5.58 1.34
C ALA A 66 -2.69 -6.01 -0.13
N VAL A 67 -3.71 -5.76 -0.96
CA VAL A 67 -3.66 -6.04 -2.40
C VAL A 67 -2.62 -5.19 -3.11
N VAL A 68 -2.61 -3.87 -2.88
CA VAL A 68 -1.63 -2.95 -3.49
C VAL A 68 -0.21 -3.36 -3.10
N ARG A 69 0.02 -3.65 -1.81
CA ARG A 69 1.32 -4.12 -1.33
C ARG A 69 1.74 -5.41 -2.02
N ALA A 70 0.86 -6.42 -2.08
CA ALA A 70 1.16 -7.68 -2.75
C ALA A 70 1.50 -7.48 -4.24
N ALA A 71 0.79 -6.57 -4.93
CA ALA A 71 1.06 -6.23 -6.32
C ALA A 71 2.43 -5.55 -6.50
N VAL A 72 2.79 -4.61 -5.62
CA VAL A 72 4.10 -3.94 -5.62
C VAL A 72 5.22 -4.92 -5.30
N ASP A 73 5.07 -5.76 -4.27
CA ASP A 73 6.07 -6.76 -3.88
C ASP A 73 6.29 -7.76 -5.02
N ARG A 74 5.22 -8.24 -5.65
CA ARG A 74 5.29 -9.15 -6.80
C ARG A 74 5.92 -8.46 -8.02
N GLY A 75 5.52 -7.23 -8.32
CA GLY A 75 6.06 -6.44 -9.42
C GLY A 75 7.56 -6.17 -9.26
N GLY A 76 7.97 -5.80 -8.04
CA GLY A 76 9.37 -5.63 -7.67
C GLY A 76 10.17 -6.92 -7.83
N ALA A 77 9.62 -8.05 -7.36
CA ALA A 77 10.27 -9.35 -7.50
C ALA A 77 10.44 -9.79 -8.97
N VAL A 78 9.42 -9.55 -9.80
CA VAL A 78 9.49 -9.81 -11.25
C VAL A 78 10.50 -8.88 -11.92
N GLY A 79 10.53 -7.59 -11.56
CA GLY A 79 11.50 -6.63 -12.07
C GLY A 79 12.94 -7.02 -11.72
N LEU A 80 13.20 -7.37 -10.47
CA LEU A 80 14.49 -7.87 -10.00
C LEU A 80 14.92 -9.14 -10.73
N ARG A 81 13.99 -10.09 -10.95
CA ARG A 81 14.28 -11.30 -11.74
C ARG A 81 14.65 -10.96 -13.18
N ARG A 82 13.95 -10.02 -13.81
CA ARG A 82 14.27 -9.61 -15.20
C ARG A 82 15.62 -8.90 -15.31
N LEU A 83 15.99 -8.12 -14.31
CA LEU A 83 17.25 -7.36 -14.30
C LEU A 83 18.46 -8.21 -13.89
N THR A 84 18.29 -9.11 -12.91
CA THR A 84 19.40 -9.84 -12.28
C THR A 84 19.41 -11.33 -12.60
N GLY A 85 18.37 -11.86 -13.24
CA GLY A 85 18.17 -13.29 -13.47
C GLY A 85 17.69 -14.06 -12.23
N ASN A 86 17.87 -13.50 -11.03
CA ASN A 86 17.62 -14.17 -9.76
C ASN A 86 16.32 -13.69 -9.10
N TRP A 87 15.61 -14.62 -8.46
CA TRP A 87 14.44 -14.27 -7.65
C TRP A 87 14.89 -13.71 -6.28
N PRO A 88 14.34 -12.57 -5.83
CA PRO A 88 14.62 -12.07 -4.49
C PRO A 88 13.98 -12.99 -3.44
N LYS A 89 14.77 -13.38 -2.44
CA LYS A 89 14.33 -14.17 -1.28
C LYS A 89 13.96 -13.28 -0.10
#